data_AF-A0A7T9CE26-F1
#
_entry.id   AF-A0A7T9CE26-F1
#
_cell.length_a   1.000
_cell.length_b   1.000
_cell.length_c   1.000
_cell.angle_alpha   90.00
_cell.angle_beta   90.00
_cell.angle_gamma   90.00
#
_symmetry.space_group_name_H-M   'P 1'
#
loop_
_entity.id
_entity.type
_entity.pdbx_description
1 polymer ?
#
loop_
_entity_poly.entity_id
_entity_poly.type
_entity_poly.pdbx_seq_one_letter_code
_entity_poly.pdbx_strand_id
1 'polypeptide(L)'
;MRLKDPYNRPVSNLRISLTPACNLRCMYCHAEGEVSPQGLLSASQIREIMQVAREFEFRSVKFTGGEPTLRRDLIEIVRAVPEGMESSMTTNGTLLAGIAQDLKDAGLSRVNVSLDSLDPETYRRITGRDWLSNVLDGIDAAVAAGLTPVKLNMVVLNGINDHEVDSFIRFVSGNRNLILQLIELMEMKECPFHSDLNGLEQRLAAGSTQILTRRMHHRKKYCYNGSEVEVVRPLHNTEFCAYCNRLRVTSDGMLKPCLLRTDNHVDIRGACGHELRDLFIEAVRRREPYYK
;
A
#
# COMPACT_ATOMS: atom_id res chain seq x y z
N MET A 1 7.03 24.04 3.72
CA MET A 1 6.16 24.02 4.91
C MET A 1 5.38 22.72 4.91
N ARG A 2 5.41 21.95 6.00
CA ARG A 2 4.58 20.75 6.12
C ARG A 2 3.09 21.07 6.19
N LEU A 3 2.30 20.46 5.30
CA LEU A 3 0.84 20.55 5.34
C LEU A 3 0.25 19.79 6.53
N LYS A 4 -0.79 20.36 7.12
CA LYS A 4 -1.63 19.75 8.14
C LYS A 4 -3.09 19.93 7.77
N ASP A 5 -3.90 18.92 8.06
CA ASP A 5 -5.34 19.01 7.84
C ASP A 5 -6.06 19.71 9.00
N PRO A 6 -7.40 19.95 8.91
CA PRO A 6 -8.18 20.59 9.98
C PRO A 6 -8.16 19.86 11.34
N TYR A 7 -7.73 18.59 11.35
CA TYR A 7 -7.59 17.76 12.55
C TYR A 7 -6.14 17.76 13.07
N ASN A 8 -5.31 18.70 12.60
CA ASN A 8 -3.90 18.88 12.96
C ASN A 8 -3.02 17.65 12.64
N ARG A 9 -3.48 16.75 11.76
CA ARG A 9 -2.70 15.58 11.32
C ARG A 9 -1.72 16.04 10.24
N PRO A 10 -0.41 15.80 10.40
CA PRO A 10 0.55 16.12 9.36
C PRO A 10 0.33 15.23 8.14
N VAL A 11 0.53 15.77 6.94
CA VAL A 11 0.53 14.99 5.70
C VAL A 11 1.97 14.81 5.25
N SER A 12 2.41 13.56 5.09
CA SER A 12 3.82 13.26 4.80
C SER A 12 4.06 12.01 3.95
N ASN A 13 3.00 11.31 3.56
CA ASN A 13 3.06 10.12 2.71
C ASN A 13 2.14 10.33 1.50
N LEU A 14 2.71 10.26 0.31
CA LEU A 14 1.97 10.29 -0.94
C LEU A 14 1.76 8.86 -1.42
N ARG A 15 0.57 8.52 -1.89
CA ARG A 15 0.31 7.23 -2.56
C ARG A 15 -0.24 7.50 -3.94
N ILE A 16 0.48 7.08 -4.98
CA ILE A 16 0.13 7.34 -6.37
C ILE A 16 -0.28 6.02 -7.01
N SER A 17 -1.53 5.92 -7.44
CA SER A 17 -2.01 4.86 -8.32
C SER A 17 -1.48 5.13 -9.73
N LEU A 18 -0.70 4.20 -10.27
CA LEU A 18 -0.01 4.40 -11.54
C LEU A 18 -0.83 3.94 -12.75
N THR A 19 -1.80 3.06 -12.55
CA THR A 19 -2.62 2.47 -13.62
C THR A 19 -3.81 1.79 -12.98
N PRO A 20 -5.01 1.75 -13.61
CA PRO A 20 -6.12 0.94 -13.13
C PRO A 20 -6.03 -0.52 -13.61
N ALA A 21 -5.17 -0.82 -14.59
CA ALA A 21 -5.03 -2.16 -15.14
C ALA A 21 -4.42 -3.13 -14.12
N CYS A 22 -4.94 -4.36 -14.07
CA CYS A 22 -4.40 -5.44 -13.24
C CYS A 22 -4.45 -6.75 -14.01
N ASN A 23 -3.45 -7.60 -13.82
CA ASN A 23 -3.35 -8.94 -14.41
C ASN A 23 -4.01 -10.02 -13.53
N LEU A 24 -4.43 -9.68 -12.31
CA LEU A 24 -5.25 -10.49 -11.42
C LEU A 24 -6.72 -10.03 -11.37
N ARG A 25 -7.59 -10.82 -10.74
CA ARG A 25 -9.03 -10.55 -10.57
C ARG A 25 -9.48 -10.82 -9.13
N CYS A 26 -8.75 -10.26 -8.15
CA CYS A 26 -8.97 -10.61 -6.74
C CYS A 26 -10.40 -10.31 -6.28
N MET A 27 -11.03 -11.28 -5.62
CA MET A 27 -12.45 -11.19 -5.24
C MET A 27 -12.77 -9.97 -4.35
N TYR A 28 -11.84 -9.57 -3.49
CA TYR A 28 -12.00 -8.46 -2.54
C TYR A 28 -11.46 -7.11 -3.05
N CYS A 29 -10.86 -7.06 -4.25
CA CYS A 29 -10.10 -5.88 -4.69
C CYS A 29 -10.97 -4.62 -4.71
N HIS A 30 -10.46 -3.55 -4.11
CA HIS A 30 -11.11 -2.24 -4.06
C HIS A 30 -10.55 -1.24 -5.10
N ALA A 31 -9.64 -1.67 -5.98
CA ALA A 31 -9.05 -0.86 -7.07
C ALA A 31 -8.59 0.56 -6.64
N GLU A 32 -7.89 0.68 -5.50
CA GLU A 32 -7.49 1.96 -4.87
C GLU A 32 -8.64 2.96 -4.60
N GLY A 33 -9.88 2.50 -4.63
CA GLY A 33 -11.08 3.32 -4.50
C GLY A 33 -11.34 4.19 -5.73
N GLU A 34 -10.83 3.78 -6.90
CA GLU A 34 -11.09 4.41 -8.19
C GLU A 34 -12.38 3.85 -8.79
N VAL A 35 -13.19 4.74 -9.38
CA VAL A 35 -14.43 4.39 -10.05
C VAL A 35 -14.36 4.94 -11.47
N SER A 36 -14.23 4.04 -12.46
CA SER A 36 -14.20 4.37 -13.89
C SER A 36 -13.19 5.49 -14.27
N PRO A 37 -11.89 5.33 -13.94
CA PRO A 37 -10.89 6.37 -14.14
C PRO A 37 -10.78 6.82 -15.61
N GLN A 38 -10.59 8.12 -15.81
CA GLN A 38 -10.61 8.75 -17.13
C GLN A 38 -9.20 9.16 -17.58
N GLY A 39 -8.56 8.31 -18.38
CA GLY A 39 -7.19 8.54 -18.85
C GLY A 39 -6.13 8.11 -17.85
N LEU A 40 -4.88 8.50 -18.11
CA LEU A 40 -3.72 8.10 -17.31
C LEU A 40 -2.77 9.28 -17.17
N LEU A 41 -2.31 9.55 -15.96
CA LEU A 41 -1.22 10.50 -15.73
C LEU A 41 0.06 10.04 -16.44
N SER A 42 0.70 10.94 -17.18
CA SER A 42 2.02 10.70 -17.78
C SER A 42 3.13 10.65 -16.72
N ALA A 43 4.30 10.08 -17.06
CA ALA A 43 5.47 10.12 -16.18
C ALA A 43 5.89 11.56 -15.81
N SER A 44 5.75 12.52 -16.74
CA SER A 44 6.06 13.93 -16.48
C SER A 44 5.11 14.56 -15.46
N GLN A 45 3.80 14.28 -15.55
CA GLN A 45 2.82 14.75 -14.58
C GLN A 45 3.06 14.13 -13.20
N ILE A 46 3.37 12.83 -13.14
CA ILE A 46 3.69 12.14 -11.88
C ILE A 46 4.95 12.75 -11.24
N ARG A 47 5.97 13.07 -12.04
CA ARG A 47 7.18 13.75 -11.56
C ARG A 47 6.85 15.11 -10.96
N GLU A 48 6.04 15.92 -11.63
CA GLU A 48 5.63 17.23 -11.14
C GLU A 48 4.83 17.15 -9.83
N ILE A 49 3.90 16.20 -9.73
CA ILE A 49 3.15 15.89 -8.50
C ILE A 49 4.10 15.54 -7.35
N MET A 50 5.13 14.72 -7.59
CA MET A 50 6.11 14.38 -6.56
C MET A 50 6.99 15.58 -6.18
N GLN A 51 7.32 16.47 -7.12
CA GLN A 51 8.06 17.70 -6.83
C GLN A 51 7.24 18.64 -5.93
N VAL A 52 5.98 18.89 -6.25
CA VAL A 52 5.07 19.68 -5.40
C VAL A 52 4.93 19.04 -4.01
N ALA A 53 4.77 17.72 -3.93
CA ALA A 53 4.73 17.02 -2.66
C ALA A 53 6.03 17.22 -1.84
N ARG A 54 7.20 17.21 -2.50
CA ARG A 54 8.50 17.41 -1.84
C ARG A 54 8.64 18.81 -1.22
N GLU A 55 8.10 19.84 -1.87
CA GLU A 55 8.07 21.23 -1.38
C GLU A 55 7.22 21.36 -0.10
N PHE A 56 6.17 20.56 0.01
CA PHE A 56 5.33 20.41 1.21
C PHE A 56 5.90 19.41 2.25
N GLU A 57 7.19 19.04 2.13
CA GLU A 57 7.91 18.13 3.03
C GLU A 57 7.30 16.73 3.14
N PHE A 58 6.69 16.22 2.06
CA PHE A 58 6.38 14.80 1.99
C PHE A 58 7.70 14.02 2.03
N ARG A 59 7.74 12.99 2.88
CA ARG A 59 8.95 12.20 3.15
C ARG A 59 8.98 10.89 2.39
N SER A 60 7.84 10.46 1.87
CA SER A 60 7.73 9.17 1.20
C SER A 60 6.65 9.18 0.13
N VAL A 61 6.91 8.43 -0.93
CA VAL A 61 5.95 8.10 -1.98
C VAL A 61 5.78 6.59 -2.05
N LYS A 62 4.53 6.15 -2.22
CA LYS A 62 4.20 4.75 -2.46
C LYS A 62 3.48 4.59 -3.79
N PHE A 63 4.09 3.88 -4.71
CA PHE A 63 3.48 3.50 -5.98
C PHE A 63 2.56 2.30 -5.82
N THR A 64 1.43 2.34 -6.51
CA THR A 64 0.39 1.31 -6.51
C THR A 64 -0.35 1.34 -7.86
N GLY A 65 -1.53 0.74 -7.96
CA GLY A 65 -2.40 0.81 -9.12
C GLY A 65 -3.63 -0.08 -8.93
N GLY A 66 -4.10 -0.65 -10.04
CA GLY A 66 -4.18 -2.09 -10.16
C GLY A 66 -2.79 -2.69 -9.94
N GLU A 67 -2.11 -3.11 -11.00
CA GLU A 67 -0.75 -3.66 -10.92
C GLU A 67 0.29 -2.70 -11.54
N PRO A 68 1.13 -2.01 -10.73
CA PRO A 68 2.08 -1.04 -11.24
C PRO A 68 3.11 -1.64 -12.20
N THR A 69 3.47 -2.93 -12.06
CA THR A 69 4.46 -3.58 -12.93
C THR A 69 3.99 -3.81 -14.37
N LEU A 70 2.70 -3.56 -14.67
CA LEU A 70 2.19 -3.53 -16.04
C LEU A 70 2.54 -2.24 -16.79
N ARG A 71 3.01 -1.22 -16.07
CA ARG A 71 3.27 0.11 -16.64
C ARG A 71 4.69 0.18 -17.22
N ARG A 72 4.81 0.48 -18.52
CA ARG A 72 6.08 0.43 -19.27
C ARG A 72 7.12 1.46 -18.79
N ASP A 73 6.68 2.63 -18.37
CA ASP A 73 7.50 3.74 -17.86
C ASP A 73 7.71 3.68 -16.34
N LEU A 74 7.41 2.55 -15.66
CA LEU A 74 7.55 2.41 -14.21
C LEU A 74 8.96 2.74 -13.70
N ILE A 75 10.00 2.22 -14.36
CA ILE A 75 11.39 2.45 -13.95
C ILE A 75 11.75 3.94 -14.06
N GLU A 76 11.26 4.63 -15.09
CA GLU A 76 11.45 6.08 -15.25
C GLU A 76 10.76 6.86 -14.12
N ILE A 77 9.53 6.48 -13.77
CA ILE A 77 8.76 7.09 -12.68
C ILE A 77 9.48 6.93 -11.33
N VAL A 78 10.00 5.74 -11.04
CA VAL A 78 10.76 5.47 -9.82
C VAL A 78 12.03 6.32 -9.78
N ARG A 79 12.77 6.41 -10.90
CA ARG A 79 13.98 7.23 -11.01
C ARG A 79 13.70 8.73 -10.85
N ALA A 80 12.48 9.16 -11.16
CA ALA A 80 12.05 10.55 -11.04
C ALA A 80 11.67 10.98 -9.61
N VAL A 81 11.73 10.07 -8.62
CA VAL A 81 11.46 10.40 -7.22
C VAL A 81 12.48 11.45 -6.72
N PRO A 82 12.03 12.58 -6.14
CA PRO A 82 12.94 13.60 -5.64
C PRO A 82 13.86 13.11 -4.52
N GLU A 83 15.08 13.65 -4.47
CA GLU A 83 16.05 13.33 -3.42
C GLU A 83 15.49 13.61 -2.01
N GLY A 84 15.82 12.70 -1.08
CA GLY A 84 15.34 12.73 0.30
C GLY A 84 13.90 12.27 0.49
N MET A 85 13.21 11.84 -0.58
CA MET A 85 11.92 11.16 -0.50
C MET A 85 12.09 9.65 -0.65
N GLU A 86 11.67 8.89 0.35
CA GLU A 86 11.76 7.42 0.30
C GLU A 86 10.65 6.84 -0.60
N SER A 87 11.02 5.96 -1.54
CA SER A 87 10.08 5.34 -2.47
C SER A 87 9.79 3.88 -2.09
N SER A 88 8.54 3.48 -2.23
CA SER A 88 8.14 2.08 -2.07
C SER A 88 7.03 1.73 -3.06
N MET A 89 6.81 0.44 -3.29
CA MET A 89 5.76 -0.02 -4.21
C MET A 89 4.89 -1.09 -3.56
N THR A 90 3.59 -1.10 -3.86
CA THR A 90 2.71 -2.24 -3.61
C THR A 90 2.40 -2.92 -4.94
N THR A 91 2.67 -4.22 -5.03
CA THR A 91 2.49 -5.05 -6.24
C THR A 91 1.92 -6.41 -5.84
N ASN A 92 1.26 -7.11 -6.75
CA ASN A 92 0.91 -8.51 -6.60
C ASN A 92 2.10 -9.46 -6.78
N GLY A 93 3.27 -8.96 -7.22
CA GLY A 93 4.51 -9.72 -7.28
C GLY A 93 4.70 -10.60 -8.53
N THR A 94 3.66 -10.82 -9.33
CA THR A 94 3.66 -11.79 -10.44
C THR A 94 4.68 -11.49 -11.55
N LEU A 95 5.06 -10.21 -11.72
CA LEU A 95 6.07 -9.78 -12.68
C LEU A 95 7.35 -9.26 -12.02
N LEU A 96 7.42 -9.29 -10.68
CA LEU A 96 8.46 -8.62 -9.91
C LEU A 96 9.84 -9.25 -10.15
N ALA A 97 9.90 -10.57 -10.34
CA ALA A 97 11.15 -11.30 -10.54
C ALA A 97 12.00 -10.73 -11.68
N GLY A 98 11.36 -10.36 -12.79
CA GLY A 98 12.06 -9.85 -13.97
C GLY A 98 12.56 -8.42 -13.87
N ILE A 99 12.14 -7.64 -12.87
CA ILE A 99 12.42 -6.19 -12.79
C ILE A 99 12.91 -5.73 -11.41
N ALA A 100 13.08 -6.64 -10.44
CA ALA A 100 13.44 -6.29 -9.07
C ALA A 100 14.77 -5.51 -9.00
N GLN A 101 15.78 -5.92 -9.77
CA GLN A 101 17.07 -5.23 -9.82
C GLN A 101 16.94 -3.85 -10.47
N ASP A 102 16.23 -3.74 -11.59
CA ASP A 102 16.01 -2.45 -12.26
C ASP A 102 15.28 -1.45 -11.36
N LEU A 103 14.31 -1.92 -10.57
CA LEU A 103 13.62 -1.11 -9.57
C LEU A 103 14.58 -0.63 -8.48
N LYS A 104 15.46 -1.52 -7.99
CA LYS A 104 16.48 -1.16 -7.00
C LYS A 104 17.44 -0.11 -7.55
N ASP A 105 17.95 -0.33 -8.75
CA ASP A 105 18.91 0.56 -9.43
C ASP A 105 18.29 1.93 -9.75
N ALA A 106 16.98 1.97 -9.98
CA ALA A 106 16.22 3.22 -10.11
C ALA A 106 16.00 3.97 -8.78
N GLY A 107 16.34 3.37 -7.65
CA GLY A 107 16.22 3.98 -6.32
C GLY A 107 15.01 3.53 -5.51
N LEU A 108 14.29 2.48 -5.91
CA LEU A 108 13.21 1.92 -5.09
C LEU A 108 13.77 1.38 -3.78
N SER A 109 13.21 1.82 -2.64
CA SER A 109 13.74 1.40 -1.34
C SER A 109 13.24 0.02 -0.91
N ARG A 110 11.94 -0.26 -1.10
CA ARG A 110 11.31 -1.53 -0.70
C ARG A 110 10.00 -1.83 -1.42
N VAL A 111 9.54 -3.06 -1.32
CA VAL A 111 8.24 -3.51 -1.86
C VAL A 111 7.31 -4.08 -0.79
N ASN A 112 6.01 -3.95 -1.07
CA ASN A 112 4.93 -4.68 -0.43
C ASN A 112 4.34 -5.62 -1.46
N VAL A 113 4.41 -6.93 -1.24
CA VAL A 113 3.84 -7.95 -2.11
C VAL A 113 2.52 -8.43 -1.53
N SER A 114 1.43 -8.34 -2.30
CA SER A 114 0.15 -8.93 -1.92
C SER A 114 0.18 -10.43 -2.16
N LEU A 115 0.10 -11.22 -1.08
CA LEU A 115 0.13 -12.67 -1.09
C LEU A 115 -0.86 -13.17 -0.05
N ASP A 116 -2.03 -13.63 -0.52
CA ASP A 116 -3.14 -14.01 0.36
C ASP A 116 -3.17 -15.50 0.71
N SER A 117 -2.39 -16.34 0.03
CA SER A 117 -2.36 -17.78 0.29
C SER A 117 -1.02 -18.38 -0.14
N LEU A 118 -0.55 -19.39 0.61
CA LEU A 118 0.59 -20.24 0.24
C LEU A 118 0.13 -21.54 -0.44
N ASP A 119 -1.18 -21.77 -0.53
CA ASP A 119 -1.81 -22.87 -1.22
C ASP A 119 -2.22 -22.45 -2.66
N PRO A 120 -1.80 -23.17 -3.72
CA PRO A 120 -2.14 -22.81 -5.09
C PRO A 120 -3.64 -22.72 -5.38
N GLU A 121 -4.46 -23.62 -4.80
CA GLU A 121 -5.90 -23.64 -5.05
C GLU A 121 -6.58 -22.44 -4.40
N THR A 122 -6.26 -22.15 -3.16
CA THR A 122 -6.76 -21.01 -2.39
C THR A 122 -6.28 -19.68 -2.99
N TYR A 123 -5.01 -19.60 -3.41
CA TYR A 123 -4.48 -18.46 -4.17
C TYR A 123 -5.28 -18.21 -5.44
N ARG A 124 -5.52 -19.26 -6.24
CA ARG A 124 -6.31 -19.17 -7.49
C ARG A 124 -7.74 -18.77 -7.22
N ARG A 125 -8.35 -19.30 -6.15
CA ARG A 125 -9.70 -18.92 -5.70
C ARG A 125 -9.77 -17.43 -5.38
N ILE A 126 -8.80 -16.90 -4.63
CA ILE A 126 -8.77 -15.49 -4.22
C ILE A 126 -8.48 -14.56 -5.41
N THR A 127 -7.46 -14.87 -6.21
CA THR A 127 -6.89 -13.96 -7.22
C THR A 127 -7.44 -14.17 -8.63
N GLY A 128 -8.10 -15.30 -8.89
CA GLY A 128 -8.62 -15.69 -10.20
C GLY A 128 -7.55 -16.16 -11.20
N ARG A 129 -6.29 -16.32 -10.77
CA ARG A 129 -5.15 -16.77 -11.61
C ARG A 129 -4.25 -17.73 -10.84
N ASP A 130 -3.55 -18.58 -11.56
CA ASP A 130 -2.61 -19.56 -10.98
C ASP A 130 -1.17 -19.10 -11.18
N TRP A 131 -0.74 -18.13 -10.38
CA TRP A 131 0.59 -17.50 -10.49
C TRP A 131 1.31 -17.43 -9.15
N LEU A 132 0.97 -18.31 -8.20
CA LEU A 132 1.58 -18.33 -6.88
C LEU A 132 3.11 -18.49 -6.97
N SER A 133 3.60 -19.39 -7.83
CA SER A 133 5.04 -19.57 -8.06
C SER A 133 5.71 -18.27 -8.52
N ASN A 134 5.12 -17.56 -9.48
CA ASN A 134 5.65 -16.27 -9.94
C ASN A 134 5.75 -15.23 -8.82
N VAL A 135 4.78 -15.22 -7.89
CA VAL A 135 4.80 -14.31 -6.75
C VAL A 135 5.94 -14.68 -5.78
N LEU A 136 6.14 -15.97 -5.52
CA LEU A 136 7.24 -16.45 -4.67
C LEU A 136 8.60 -16.12 -5.29
N ASP A 137 8.79 -16.37 -6.59
CA ASP A 137 9.99 -15.99 -7.33
C ASP A 137 10.22 -14.46 -7.25
N GLY A 138 9.14 -13.68 -7.33
CA GLY A 138 9.18 -12.23 -7.19
C GLY A 138 9.62 -11.75 -5.80
N ILE A 139 9.20 -12.45 -4.74
CA ILE A 139 9.62 -12.18 -3.35
C ILE A 139 11.12 -12.46 -3.20
N ASP A 140 11.58 -13.61 -3.68
CA ASP A 140 12.99 -14.00 -3.61
C ASP A 140 13.88 -13.02 -4.38
N ALA A 141 13.48 -12.64 -5.59
CA ALA A 141 14.18 -11.63 -6.39
C ALA A 141 14.21 -10.26 -5.72
N ALA A 142 13.13 -9.84 -5.07
CA ALA A 142 13.09 -8.57 -4.34
C ALA A 142 14.01 -8.59 -3.11
N VAL A 143 14.07 -9.69 -2.37
CA VAL A 143 15.03 -9.86 -1.27
C VAL A 143 16.46 -9.84 -1.80
N ALA A 144 16.75 -10.58 -2.88
CA ALA A 144 18.08 -10.65 -3.48
C ALA A 144 18.56 -9.29 -4.01
N ALA A 145 17.68 -8.50 -4.63
CA ALA A 145 17.97 -7.13 -5.09
C ALA A 145 18.09 -6.12 -3.93
N GLY A 146 17.81 -6.51 -2.68
CA GLY A 146 17.86 -5.60 -1.54
C GLY A 146 16.71 -4.59 -1.50
N LEU A 147 15.54 -4.93 -2.03
CA LEU A 147 14.28 -4.18 -1.88
C LEU A 147 13.64 -4.47 -0.50
N THR A 148 14.46 -4.42 0.54
CA THR A 148 14.15 -4.90 1.88
C THR A 148 13.81 -3.76 2.85
N PRO A 149 12.96 -4.02 3.86
CA PRO A 149 12.22 -5.27 4.07
C PRO A 149 11.09 -5.42 3.06
N VAL A 150 10.90 -6.64 2.55
CA VAL A 150 9.76 -7.04 1.72
C VAL A 150 8.57 -7.30 2.65
N LYS A 151 7.48 -6.59 2.42
CA LYS A 151 6.27 -6.74 3.25
C LYS A 151 5.26 -7.63 2.55
N LEU A 152 4.89 -8.74 3.18
CA LEU A 152 3.86 -9.64 2.69
C LEU A 152 2.52 -9.16 3.22
N ASN A 153 1.64 -8.72 2.34
CA ASN A 153 0.29 -8.29 2.69
C ASN A 153 -0.67 -9.45 2.47
N MET A 154 -1.26 -9.95 3.54
CA MET A 154 -2.31 -10.98 3.51
C MET A 154 -3.61 -10.34 3.98
N VAL A 155 -4.60 -10.23 3.10
CA VAL A 155 -5.98 -9.93 3.52
C VAL A 155 -6.58 -11.21 4.07
N VAL A 156 -7.00 -11.17 5.34
CA VAL A 156 -7.55 -12.33 6.02
C VAL A 156 -9.05 -12.42 5.72
N LEU A 157 -9.43 -13.50 5.07
CA LEU A 157 -10.77 -13.79 4.58
C LEU A 157 -11.33 -15.01 5.35
N ASN A 158 -12.40 -14.78 6.10
CA ASN A 158 -13.05 -15.77 6.94
C ASN A 158 -13.52 -16.99 6.12
N GLY A 159 -13.12 -18.20 6.53
CA GLY A 159 -13.45 -19.44 5.83
C GLY A 159 -12.77 -19.63 4.46
N ILE A 160 -11.77 -18.80 4.13
CA ILE A 160 -11.01 -18.91 2.87
C ILE A 160 -9.53 -19.15 3.16
N ASN A 161 -8.85 -18.24 3.85
CA ASN A 161 -7.40 -18.29 4.13
C ASN A 161 -7.05 -17.95 5.58
N ASP A 162 -8.03 -17.70 6.44
CA ASP A 162 -7.88 -17.45 7.87
C ASP A 162 -7.10 -18.56 8.60
N HIS A 163 -7.28 -19.81 8.18
CA HIS A 163 -6.51 -20.95 8.68
C HIS A 163 -5.01 -20.93 8.30
N GLU A 164 -4.61 -20.13 7.31
CA GLU A 164 -3.21 -20.03 6.86
C GLU A 164 -2.38 -19.01 7.64
N VAL A 165 -2.98 -18.22 8.55
CA VAL A 165 -2.26 -17.18 9.32
C VAL A 165 -1.00 -17.73 9.99
N ASP A 166 -1.09 -18.90 10.61
CA ASP A 166 0.06 -19.50 11.30
C ASP A 166 1.10 -20.04 10.29
N SER A 167 0.68 -20.46 9.10
CA SER A 167 1.59 -20.83 8.00
C SER A 167 2.36 -19.62 7.48
N PHE A 168 1.71 -18.46 7.35
CA PHE A 168 2.38 -17.21 6.98
C PHE A 168 3.36 -16.73 8.06
N ILE A 169 2.99 -16.84 9.34
CA ILE A 169 3.91 -16.52 10.45
C ILE A 169 5.15 -17.41 10.38
N ARG A 170 4.97 -18.72 10.14
CA ARG A 170 6.11 -19.65 9.93
C ARG A 170 6.92 -19.29 8.69
N PHE A 171 6.27 -18.89 7.60
CA PHE A 171 6.93 -18.54 6.34
C PHE A 171 7.89 -17.34 6.50
N VAL A 172 7.51 -16.31 7.27
CA VAL A 172 8.39 -15.17 7.54
C VAL A 172 9.36 -15.40 8.71
N SER A 173 9.24 -16.53 9.41
CA SER A 173 10.00 -16.83 10.62
C SER A 173 11.49 -16.97 10.35
N GLY A 174 12.30 -16.32 11.18
CA GLY A 174 13.76 -16.30 11.04
C GLY A 174 14.29 -15.45 9.87
N ASN A 175 13.43 -14.88 9.02
CA ASN A 175 13.85 -14.04 7.90
C ASN A 175 13.66 -12.55 8.23
N ARG A 176 14.76 -11.88 8.63
CA ARG A 176 14.77 -10.45 8.97
C ARG A 176 14.46 -9.51 7.80
N ASN A 177 14.47 -10.01 6.57
CA ASN A 177 14.13 -9.25 5.37
C ASN A 177 12.63 -9.28 5.07
N LEU A 178 11.84 -10.10 5.76
CA LEU A 178 10.40 -10.23 5.56
C LEU A 178 9.62 -9.66 6.74
N ILE A 179 8.50 -9.01 6.44
CA ILE A 179 7.53 -8.54 7.43
C ILE A 179 6.14 -8.98 6.98
N LEU A 180 5.40 -9.67 7.84
CA LEU A 180 4.02 -10.06 7.56
C LEU A 180 3.07 -8.94 7.98
N GLN A 181 2.15 -8.55 7.10
CA GLN A 181 1.03 -7.66 7.41
C GLN A 181 -0.28 -8.43 7.22
N LEU A 182 -0.94 -8.74 8.34
CA LEU A 182 -2.27 -9.32 8.36
C LEU A 182 -3.28 -8.17 8.28
N ILE A 183 -4.12 -8.16 7.26
CA ILE A 183 -4.99 -7.03 6.91
C ILE A 183 -6.45 -7.45 7.07
N GLU A 184 -7.19 -6.68 7.85
CA GLU A 184 -8.63 -6.80 7.94
C GLU A 184 -9.28 -6.36 6.62
N LEU A 185 -10.17 -7.20 6.09
CA LEU A 185 -10.93 -6.91 4.88
C LEU A 185 -11.72 -5.61 5.04
N MET A 186 -11.60 -4.69 4.07
CA MET A 186 -12.34 -3.43 4.05
C MET A 186 -13.70 -3.58 3.34
N GLU A 187 -14.73 -2.90 3.84
CA GLU A 187 -16.11 -2.88 3.30
C GLU A 187 -16.29 -2.00 2.04
N MET A 188 -15.29 -1.95 1.15
CA MET A 188 -15.37 -1.16 -0.09
C MET A 188 -16.03 -1.89 -1.26
N LYS A 189 -16.17 -3.21 -1.13
CA LYS A 189 -16.78 -4.09 -2.10
C LYS A 189 -17.61 -5.09 -1.33
N GLU A 190 -18.77 -5.47 -1.87
CA GLU A 190 -19.58 -6.56 -1.32
C GLU A 190 -18.78 -7.87 -1.40
N CYS A 191 -18.08 -8.18 -0.30
CA CYS A 191 -17.28 -9.39 -0.14
C CYS A 191 -17.64 -10.01 1.21
N PRO A 192 -18.34 -11.15 1.24
CA PRO A 192 -18.96 -11.68 2.47
C PRO A 192 -17.97 -12.35 3.43
N PHE A 193 -16.67 -12.35 3.12
CA PHE A 193 -15.64 -13.09 3.85
C PHE A 193 -14.92 -12.22 4.89
N HIS A 194 -15.60 -11.25 5.51
CA HIS A 194 -14.99 -10.42 6.55
C HIS A 194 -14.58 -11.27 7.75
N SER A 195 -13.32 -11.13 8.17
CA SER A 195 -12.80 -11.62 9.45
C SER A 195 -12.54 -10.43 10.37
N ASP A 196 -13.08 -10.48 11.58
CA ASP A 196 -12.95 -9.40 12.58
C ASP A 196 -11.54 -9.32 13.24
N LEU A 197 -10.68 -10.28 12.92
CA LEU A 197 -9.34 -10.47 13.50
C LEU A 197 -9.32 -10.45 15.03
N ASN A 198 -10.45 -10.75 15.68
CA ASN A 198 -10.56 -10.66 17.12
C ASN A 198 -9.69 -11.73 17.80
N GLY A 199 -9.05 -11.36 18.91
CA GLY A 199 -8.12 -12.23 19.64
C GLY A 199 -6.76 -12.45 18.97
N LEU A 200 -6.60 -12.17 17.66
CA LEU A 200 -5.33 -12.34 16.95
C LEU A 200 -4.22 -11.47 17.56
N GLU A 201 -4.50 -10.21 17.85
CA GLU A 201 -3.54 -9.31 18.48
C GLU A 201 -3.15 -9.74 19.90
N GLN A 202 -4.11 -10.29 20.67
CA GLN A 202 -3.83 -10.81 22.01
C GLN A 202 -2.92 -12.05 21.93
N ARG A 203 -3.20 -12.95 20.97
CA ARG A 203 -2.39 -14.14 20.69
C ARG A 203 -0.98 -13.78 20.24
N LEU A 204 -0.85 -12.82 19.32
CA LEU A 204 0.44 -12.30 18.86
C LEU A 204 1.20 -11.64 20.01
N ALA A 205 0.52 -10.82 20.83
CA ALA A 205 1.13 -10.17 21.99
C ALA A 205 1.68 -11.19 23.00
N ALA A 206 0.90 -12.23 23.32
CA ALA A 206 1.30 -13.26 24.28
C ALA A 206 2.55 -14.04 23.88
N GLY A 207 2.79 -14.24 22.58
CA GLY A 207 4.00 -14.90 22.08
C GLY A 207 5.08 -13.95 21.54
N SER A 208 4.89 -12.63 21.65
CA SER A 208 5.88 -11.66 21.17
C SER A 208 6.97 -11.42 22.20
N THR A 209 8.21 -11.36 21.74
CA THR A 209 9.36 -10.94 22.55
C THR A 209 9.39 -9.42 22.76
N GLN A 210 8.85 -8.67 21.80
CA GLN A 210 8.77 -7.22 21.83
C GLN A 210 7.55 -6.75 21.05
N ILE A 211 6.92 -5.68 21.52
CA ILE A 211 5.84 -4.99 20.82
C ILE A 211 6.25 -3.55 20.61
N LEU A 212 6.27 -3.11 19.35
CA LEU A 212 6.61 -1.74 18.96
C LEU A 212 5.39 -1.03 18.38
N THR A 213 5.21 0.24 18.70
CA THR A 213 4.11 1.04 18.13
C THR A 213 4.62 1.95 17.03
N ARG A 214 4.02 1.86 15.85
CA ARG A 214 4.33 2.74 14.71
C ARG A 214 3.59 4.05 14.85
N ARG A 215 4.24 5.15 14.46
CA ARG A 215 3.56 6.44 14.32
C ARG A 215 2.39 6.40 13.32
N MET A 216 2.57 5.71 12.19
CA MET A 216 1.52 5.63 11.16
C MET A 216 0.41 4.67 11.59
N HIS A 217 -0.81 5.20 11.66
CA HIS A 217 -2.02 4.49 12.09
C HIS A 217 -1.96 3.91 13.51
N HIS A 218 -1.03 4.37 14.35
CA HIS A 218 -0.74 3.83 15.69
C HIS A 218 -0.62 2.29 15.75
N ARG A 219 -0.21 1.68 14.64
CA ARG A 219 -0.26 0.23 14.48
C ARG A 219 0.84 -0.45 15.26
N LYS A 220 0.51 -1.56 15.90
CA LYS A 220 1.46 -2.44 16.59
C LYS A 220 2.25 -3.33 15.62
N LYS A 221 3.51 -3.51 15.94
CA LYS A 221 4.44 -4.49 15.37
C LYS A 221 4.75 -5.50 16.47
N TYR A 222 4.53 -6.75 16.17
CA TYR A 222 4.73 -7.89 17.04
C TYR A 222 6.00 -8.61 16.60
N CYS A 223 7.05 -8.57 17.43
CA CYS A 223 8.30 -9.30 17.18
C CYS A 223 8.13 -10.73 17.69
N TYR A 224 7.74 -11.63 16.79
CA TYR A 224 7.29 -12.99 17.07
C TYR A 224 8.26 -14.00 16.46
N ASN A 225 8.93 -14.80 17.30
CA ASN A 225 9.90 -15.83 16.87
C ASN A 225 10.97 -15.35 15.87
N GLY A 226 11.49 -14.12 16.04
CA GLY A 226 12.47 -13.52 15.13
C GLY A 226 11.88 -12.93 13.84
N SER A 227 10.56 -12.94 13.69
CA SER A 227 9.79 -12.30 12.61
C SER A 227 9.14 -11.01 13.10
N GLU A 228 8.82 -10.09 12.17
CA GLU A 228 7.92 -8.97 12.46
C GLU A 228 6.54 -9.22 11.83
N VAL A 229 5.49 -9.19 12.67
CA VAL A 229 4.09 -9.30 12.25
C VAL A 229 3.36 -7.99 12.59
N GLU A 230 2.63 -7.42 11.64
CA GLU A 230 1.78 -6.24 11.83
C GLU A 230 0.32 -6.60 11.58
N VAL A 231 -0.61 -6.06 12.37
CA VAL A 231 -2.06 -6.22 12.12
C VAL A 231 -2.65 -4.88 11.67
N VAL A 232 -3.22 -4.84 10.46
CA VAL A 232 -3.78 -3.64 9.85
C VAL A 232 -5.31 -3.69 9.95
N ARG A 233 -5.88 -2.91 10.89
CA ARG A 233 -7.32 -2.80 11.14
C ARG A 233 -7.86 -1.41 10.78
N PRO A 234 -8.24 -1.17 9.52
CA PRO A 234 -8.68 0.14 9.06
C PRO A 234 -10.16 0.43 9.35
N LEU A 235 -10.98 -0.60 9.64
CA LEU A 235 -12.42 -0.45 9.87
C LEU A 235 -12.73 -0.17 11.34
N HIS A 236 -13.72 0.69 11.57
CA HIS A 236 -14.21 1.07 12.91
C HIS A 236 -13.11 1.49 13.90
N ASN A 237 -12.00 2.02 13.37
CA ASN A 237 -10.80 2.33 14.14
C ASN A 237 -10.49 3.82 14.05
N THR A 238 -10.96 4.57 15.06
CA THR A 238 -10.77 6.02 15.17
C THR A 238 -9.29 6.38 15.33
N GLU A 239 -8.54 5.56 16.06
CA GLU A 239 -7.10 5.72 16.27
C GLU A 239 -6.33 5.56 14.95
N PHE A 240 -6.66 4.56 14.12
CA PHE A 240 -6.07 4.39 12.79
C PHE A 240 -6.24 5.66 11.94
N CYS A 241 -7.44 6.25 11.98
CA CYS A 241 -7.74 7.48 11.25
C CYS A 241 -7.03 8.71 11.84
N ALA A 242 -6.96 8.83 13.17
CA ALA A 242 -6.30 9.93 13.86
C ALA A 242 -4.79 10.00 13.54
N TYR A 243 -4.15 8.86 13.29
CA TYR A 243 -2.74 8.75 12.94
C TYR A 243 -2.48 8.57 11.44
N CYS A 244 -3.47 8.85 10.58
CA CYS A 244 -3.32 8.81 9.13
C CYS A 244 -2.71 10.09 8.56
N ASN A 245 -1.54 9.97 7.93
CA ASN A 245 -0.77 11.06 7.32
C ASN A 245 -0.65 10.95 5.78
N ARG A 246 -1.58 10.21 5.16
CA ARG A 246 -1.55 9.89 3.73
C ARG A 246 -2.45 10.83 2.91
N LEU A 247 -1.92 11.26 1.75
CA LEU A 247 -2.68 11.80 0.62
C LEU A 247 -2.54 10.84 -0.57
N ARG A 248 -3.60 10.68 -1.36
CA ARG A 248 -3.62 9.76 -2.50
C ARG A 248 -3.77 10.52 -3.81
N VAL A 249 -3.26 9.94 -4.87
CA VAL A 249 -3.46 10.37 -6.26
C VAL A 249 -4.00 9.16 -7.02
N THR A 250 -5.14 9.30 -7.67
CA THR A 250 -5.72 8.28 -8.56
C THR A 250 -4.95 8.22 -9.88
N SER A 251 -5.13 7.14 -10.64
CA SER A 251 -4.43 6.95 -11.91
C SER A 251 -4.77 8.00 -12.98
N ASP A 252 -5.94 8.63 -12.86
CA ASP A 252 -6.45 9.67 -13.75
C ASP A 252 -6.26 11.11 -13.25
N GLY A 253 -5.58 11.32 -12.12
CA GLY A 253 -5.24 12.69 -11.67
C GLY A 253 -6.25 13.34 -10.74
N MET A 254 -6.83 12.58 -9.81
CA MET A 254 -7.59 13.12 -8.68
C MET A 254 -6.78 12.99 -7.40
N LEU A 255 -6.61 14.09 -6.67
CA LEU A 255 -6.17 14.04 -5.28
C LEU A 255 -7.33 13.52 -4.42
N LYS A 256 -7.07 12.41 -3.73
CA LYS A 256 -8.04 11.71 -2.87
C LYS A 256 -7.63 11.82 -1.39
N PRO A 257 -8.32 12.64 -0.59
CA PRO A 257 -8.01 12.86 0.82
C PRO A 257 -8.09 11.60 1.70
N CYS A 258 -9.01 10.68 1.40
CA CYS A 258 -9.23 9.42 2.12
C CYS A 258 -9.57 8.30 1.14
N LEU A 259 -9.10 7.06 1.38
CA LEU A 259 -9.43 5.90 0.55
C LEU A 259 -10.95 5.64 0.47
N LEU A 260 -11.62 5.77 1.61
CA LEU A 260 -13.03 5.39 1.81
C LEU A 260 -14.01 6.49 1.38
N ARG A 261 -13.52 7.63 0.86
CA ARG A 261 -14.35 8.75 0.41
C ARG A 261 -14.28 8.95 -1.09
N THR A 262 -15.40 9.31 -1.70
CA THR A 262 -15.56 9.65 -3.12
C THR A 262 -16.14 11.05 -3.34
N ASP A 263 -16.57 11.71 -2.26
CA ASP A 263 -17.30 12.97 -2.24
C ASP A 263 -16.39 14.20 -2.12
N ASN A 264 -15.09 14.03 -1.91
CA ASN A 264 -14.17 15.11 -1.56
C ASN A 264 -12.87 15.14 -2.37
N HIS A 265 -12.87 14.55 -3.57
CA HIS A 265 -11.70 14.57 -4.45
C HIS A 265 -11.43 15.97 -4.98
N VAL A 266 -10.17 16.23 -5.34
CA VAL A 266 -9.73 17.47 -6.00
C VAL A 266 -9.10 17.09 -7.33
N ASP A 267 -9.65 17.62 -8.41
CA ASP A 267 -9.14 17.39 -9.76
C ASP A 267 -7.84 18.18 -9.96
N ILE A 268 -6.78 17.50 -10.39
CA ILE A 268 -5.48 18.11 -10.72
C ILE A 268 -5.10 17.88 -12.18
N ARG A 269 -6.02 17.39 -13.01
CA ARG A 269 -5.77 17.17 -14.44
C ARG A 269 -5.49 18.50 -15.13
N GLY A 270 -4.35 18.57 -15.82
CA GLY A 270 -3.90 19.78 -16.52
C GLY A 270 -3.31 20.87 -15.62
N ALA A 271 -3.45 20.76 -14.29
CA ALA A 271 -2.86 21.71 -13.36
C ALA A 271 -1.33 21.56 -13.30
N CYS A 272 -0.63 22.68 -13.22
CA CYS A 272 0.83 22.72 -13.12
C CYS A 272 1.29 23.89 -12.23
N GLY A 273 2.55 23.84 -11.77
CA GLY A 273 3.18 24.92 -11.02
C GLY A 273 2.37 25.40 -9.80
N HIS A 274 2.04 26.69 -9.77
CA HIS A 274 1.31 27.31 -8.66
C HIS A 274 -0.11 26.76 -8.48
N GLU A 275 -0.82 26.48 -9.58
CA GLU A 275 -2.17 25.91 -9.52
C GLU A 275 -2.17 24.54 -8.84
N LEU A 276 -1.20 23.68 -9.21
CA LEU A 276 -1.06 22.36 -8.60
C LEU A 276 -0.76 22.47 -7.09
N ARG A 277 0.05 23.45 -6.67
CA ARG A 277 0.33 23.70 -5.25
C ARG A 277 -0.93 24.07 -4.47
N ASP A 278 -1.76 24.95 -5.03
CA ASP A 278 -3.01 25.39 -4.39
C ASP A 278 -4.01 24.23 -4.27
N LEU A 279 -4.08 23.36 -5.28
CA LEU A 279 -4.91 22.17 -5.25
C LEU A 279 -4.45 21.13 -4.21
N PHE A 280 -3.14 21.02 -3.97
CA PHE A 280 -2.60 20.21 -2.85
C PHE A 280 -3.07 20.76 -1.49
N ILE A 281 -3.02 22.08 -1.30
CA ILE A 281 -3.49 22.74 -0.08
C ILE A 281 -5.00 22.48 0.11
N GLU A 282 -5.79 22.66 -0.94
CA GLU A 282 -7.23 22.41 -0.90
C GLU A 282 -7.56 20.94 -0.61
N ALA A 283 -6.86 19.99 -1.24
CA ALA A 283 -7.06 18.57 -0.96
C ALA A 283 -6.75 18.22 0.51
N VAL A 284 -5.70 18.82 1.09
CA VAL A 284 -5.39 18.65 2.51
C VAL A 284 -6.44 19.31 3.41
N ARG A 285 -6.98 20.48 3.03
CA ARG A 285 -8.08 21.13 3.76
C ARG A 285 -9.35 20.28 3.79
N ARG A 286 -9.61 19.50 2.74
CA ARG A 286 -10.73 18.54 2.65
C ARG A 286 -10.50 17.22 3.40
N ARG A 287 -9.32 16.99 3.98
CA ARG A 287 -9.04 15.74 4.72
C ARG A 287 -9.80 15.70 6.05
N GLU A 288 -10.42 14.56 6.29
CA GLU A 288 -11.18 14.26 7.50
C GLU A 288 -11.01 12.78 7.88
N PRO A 289 -10.93 12.42 9.18
CA PRO A 289 -11.06 11.03 9.63
C PRO A 289 -12.36 10.40 9.12
N TYR A 290 -12.29 9.21 8.52
CA TYR A 290 -13.51 8.51 8.08
C TYR A 290 -14.28 8.00 9.30
N TYR A 291 -13.59 7.28 10.19
CA TYR A 291 -14.07 6.97 11.53
C TYR A 291 -13.63 8.07 12.48
N LYS A 292 -14.60 8.66 13.19
CA LYS A 292 -14.42 9.77 14.14
C LYS A 292 -14.60 9.27 15.56
#